data_AF-A3JK37-F1
#
_entry.id   AF-A3JK37-F1
#
_cell.length_a   1.000
_cell.length_b   1.000
_cell.length_c   1.000
_cell.angle_alpha   90.00
_cell.angle_beta   90.00
_cell.angle_gamma   90.00
#
_symmetry.space_group_name_H-M   'P 1'
#
loop_
_entity.id
_entity.type
_entity.pdbx_description
1 polymer ?
#
loop_
_entity_poly.entity_id
_entity_poly.type
_entity_poly.pdbx_seq_one_letter_code
_entity_poly.pdbx_strand_id
1 'polypeptide(L)'
;MTTMTQQASLFSTAPDTARQAIQLHQPVSQVAGQAVAHIEAALESVTVGVIGCSYGKDSASVLGLTLQASRNLARRGIHRRIVVVTSDTGVENPAVIRHAHRMAGQTLQWSTEQGLDVEQV
;
A
#
# COMPACT_ATOMS: atom_id res chain seq x y z
N MET A 1 33.33 -48.22 41.76
CA MET A 1 32.87 -48.22 40.35
C MET A 1 31.35 -48.16 40.35
N THR A 2 30.78 -46.95 40.39
CA THR A 2 29.34 -46.72 40.17
C THR A 2 29.22 -45.30 39.63
N THR A 3 28.74 -45.18 38.40
CA THR A 3 28.72 -43.97 37.58
C THR A 3 27.63 -43.00 38.03
N MET A 4 28.02 -41.77 38.36
CA MET A 4 27.18 -40.58 38.18
C MET A 4 27.73 -39.83 36.96
N THR A 5 26.90 -39.56 35.97
CA THR A 5 26.91 -38.29 35.21
C THR A 5 25.59 -38.17 34.46
N GLN A 6 24.72 -37.32 34.99
CA GLN A 6 23.59 -36.72 34.31
C GLN A 6 24.13 -35.64 33.37
N GLN A 7 23.87 -35.72 32.06
CA GLN A 7 24.10 -34.55 31.19
C GLN A 7 23.21 -34.55 29.94
N ALA A 8 22.30 -33.58 29.96
CA ALA A 8 21.85 -32.74 28.86
C ALA A 8 21.26 -33.40 27.61
N SER A 9 19.93 -33.37 27.54
CA SER A 9 19.19 -33.28 26.28
C SER A 9 19.64 -32.04 25.52
N LEU A 10 20.56 -32.22 24.57
CA LEU A 10 20.96 -31.19 23.63
C LEU A 10 20.57 -31.66 22.22
N PHE A 11 19.93 -30.75 21.50
CA PHE A 11 19.54 -30.82 20.09
C PHE A 11 18.20 -31.49 19.76
N SER A 12 17.11 -30.88 20.22
CA SER A 12 15.92 -30.73 19.36
C SER A 12 15.67 -29.24 19.14
N THR A 13 16.37 -28.65 18.17
CA THR A 13 16.16 -27.26 17.72
C THR A 13 15.78 -27.18 16.23
N ALA A 14 15.52 -28.33 15.59
CA ALA A 14 15.29 -28.41 14.15
C ALA A 14 13.83 -28.28 13.64
N PRO A 15 12.75 -28.05 14.43
CA PRO A 15 11.44 -27.71 13.84
C PRO A 15 11.14 -26.21 13.74
N ASP A 16 11.77 -25.35 14.55
CA ASP A 16 11.33 -23.95 14.71
C ASP A 16 11.92 -22.99 13.66
N THR A 17 13.16 -23.20 13.23
CA THR A 17 13.76 -22.41 12.14
C THR A 17 13.11 -22.70 10.79
N ALA A 18 12.67 -23.94 10.55
CA ALA A 18 11.91 -24.28 9.35
C ALA A 18 10.51 -23.66 9.36
N ARG A 19 9.83 -23.62 10.52
CA ARG A 19 8.54 -22.92 10.67
C ARG A 19 8.65 -21.40 10.54
N GLN A 20 9.74 -20.79 11.03
CA GLN A 20 10.02 -19.37 10.85
C GLN A 20 10.45 -19.04 9.41
N ALA A 21 11.18 -19.94 8.74
CA ALA A 21 11.52 -19.80 7.33
C ALA A 21 10.30 -19.98 6.41
N ILE A 22 9.24 -20.66 6.86
CA ILE A 22 7.93 -20.77 6.21
C ILE A 22 6.99 -19.60 6.60
N GLN A 23 7.48 -18.51 7.18
CA GLN A 23 6.88 -17.18 6.91
C GLN A 23 7.33 -16.69 5.53
N LEU A 24 7.14 -17.55 4.53
CA LEU A 24 7.44 -17.31 3.12
C LEU A 24 6.45 -16.26 2.60
N HIS A 25 6.96 -15.04 2.38
CA HIS A 25 6.43 -14.01 1.47
C HIS A 25 4.96 -14.19 1.10
N GLN A 26 4.06 -13.49 1.81
CA GLN A 26 2.72 -13.31 1.26
C GLN A 26 2.85 -12.77 -0.17
N PRO A 27 2.16 -13.37 -1.16
CA PRO A 27 2.17 -12.86 -2.51
C PRO A 27 1.83 -11.37 -2.50
N VAL A 28 2.57 -10.56 -3.25
CA VAL A 28 2.31 -9.11 -3.32
C VAL A 28 0.86 -8.82 -3.69
N SER A 29 0.24 -9.69 -4.49
CA SER A 29 -1.19 -9.63 -4.83
C SER A 29 -2.11 -9.79 -3.61
N GLN A 30 -1.76 -10.65 -2.66
CA GLN A 30 -2.52 -10.83 -1.41
C GLN A 30 -2.43 -9.59 -0.53
N VAL A 31 -1.22 -9.07 -0.34
CA VAL A 31 -0.99 -7.85 0.46
C VAL A 31 -1.69 -6.65 -0.17
N ALA A 32 -1.59 -6.49 -1.49
CA ALA A 32 -2.29 -5.44 -2.23
C ALA A 32 -3.81 -5.58 -2.12
N GLY A 33 -4.34 -6.80 -2.22
CA GLY A 33 -5.78 -7.06 -2.06
C GLY A 33 -6.29 -6.68 -0.67
N GLN A 34 -5.54 -7.02 0.38
CA GLN A 34 -5.85 -6.61 1.76
C GLN A 34 -5.79 -5.09 1.92
N ALA A 35 -4.77 -4.45 1.38
CA ALA A 35 -4.64 -2.99 1.43
C ALA A 35 -5.82 -2.30 0.72
N VAL A 36 -6.23 -2.78 -0.47
CA VAL A 36 -7.41 -2.27 -1.18
C VAL A 36 -8.67 -2.43 -0.32
N ALA A 37 -8.90 -3.59 0.28
CA ALA A 37 -10.07 -3.80 1.14
C ALA A 37 -10.11 -2.86 2.35
N HIS A 38 -8.96 -2.61 2.99
CA HIS A 38 -8.88 -1.64 4.08
C HIS A 38 -9.10 -0.20 3.62
N ILE A 39 -8.58 0.18 2.45
CA ILE A 39 -8.82 1.51 1.88
C ILE A 39 -10.29 1.67 1.48
N GLU A 40 -10.94 0.64 0.92
CA GLU A 40 -12.38 0.65 0.63
C GLU A 40 -13.18 0.93 1.90
N ALA A 41 -12.92 0.22 2.99
CA ALA A 41 -13.60 0.44 4.27
C ALA A 41 -13.37 1.87 4.81
N ALA A 42 -12.15 2.39 4.69
CA ALA A 42 -11.84 3.77 5.07
C ALA A 42 -12.62 4.79 4.22
N LEU A 43 -12.63 4.61 2.88
CA LEU A 43 -13.35 5.49 1.95
C LEU A 43 -14.87 5.41 2.11
N GLU A 44 -15.43 4.26 2.47
CA GLU A 44 -16.86 4.14 2.76
C GLU A 44 -17.27 4.99 3.97
N SER A 45 -16.38 5.14 4.95
CA SER A 45 -16.62 5.89 6.19
C SER A 45 -16.53 7.42 6.08
N VAL A 46 -16.06 7.94 4.95
CA VAL A 46 -15.85 9.38 4.73
C VAL A 46 -16.55 9.86 3.46
N THR A 47 -16.80 11.17 3.36
CA THR A 47 -17.32 11.78 2.12
C THR A 47 -16.20 12.12 1.14
N VAL A 48 -15.03 12.51 1.66
CA VAL A 48 -13.85 12.90 0.88
C VAL A 48 -12.63 12.18 1.43
N GLY A 49 -11.91 11.46 0.58
CA GLY A 49 -10.61 10.88 0.90
C GLY A 49 -9.49 11.85 0.52
N VAL A 50 -8.51 12.04 1.41
CA VAL A 50 -7.34 12.90 1.15
C VAL A 50 -6.08 12.03 1.16
N ILE A 51 -5.24 12.17 0.15
CA ILE A 51 -3.99 11.40 0.01
C ILE A 51 -2.83 12.38 -0.16
N GLY A 52 -1.88 12.35 0.77
CA GLY A 52 -0.59 12.99 0.57
C GLY A 52 0.24 12.19 -0.43
N CYS A 53 0.66 12.80 -1.55
CA CYS A 53 1.43 12.14 -2.59
C CYS A 53 2.64 12.97 -3.02
N SER A 54 3.84 12.45 -2.77
CA SER A 54 5.10 12.98 -3.30
C SER A 54 5.48 12.37 -4.65
N TYR A 55 4.66 11.44 -5.16
CA TYR A 55 4.95 10.57 -6.30
C TYR A 55 6.25 9.76 -6.16
N GLY A 56 6.75 9.61 -4.94
CA GLY A 56 7.73 8.58 -4.62
C GLY A 56 7.10 7.18 -4.66
N LYS A 57 7.93 6.14 -4.58
CA LYS A 57 7.49 4.73 -4.65
C LYS A 57 6.32 4.42 -3.71
N ASP A 58 6.43 4.81 -2.45
CA ASP A 58 5.46 4.40 -1.44
C ASP A 58 4.13 5.14 -1.60
N SER A 59 4.16 6.47 -1.73
CA SER A 59 2.93 7.26 -1.92
C SER A 59 2.27 6.98 -3.27
N ALA A 60 3.03 6.74 -4.34
CA ALA A 60 2.47 6.34 -5.63
C ALA A 60 1.78 4.97 -5.56
N SER A 61 2.34 4.04 -4.78
CA SER A 61 1.71 2.74 -4.54
C SER A 61 0.40 2.89 -3.76
N VAL A 62 0.39 3.71 -2.71
CA VAL A 62 -0.83 4.00 -1.93
C VAL A 62 -1.88 4.69 -2.80
N LEU A 63 -1.49 5.66 -3.63
CA LEU A 63 -2.38 6.31 -4.58
C LEU A 63 -3.00 5.29 -5.55
N GLY A 64 -2.19 4.43 -6.17
CA GLY A 64 -2.69 3.38 -7.07
C GLY A 64 -3.68 2.41 -6.41
N LEU A 65 -3.39 1.98 -5.18
CA LEU A 65 -4.29 1.12 -4.39
C LEU A 65 -5.59 1.87 -4.03
N THR A 66 -5.51 3.16 -3.71
CA THR A 66 -6.68 3.98 -3.39
C THR A 66 -7.57 4.21 -4.60
N LEU A 67 -6.98 4.43 -5.78
CA LEU A 67 -7.72 4.53 -7.03
C LEU A 67 -8.41 3.20 -7.39
N GLN A 68 -7.75 2.08 -7.15
CA GLN A 68 -8.35 0.76 -7.34
C GLN A 68 -9.54 0.54 -6.38
N ALA A 69 -9.40 0.90 -5.11
CA ALA A 69 -10.48 0.86 -4.11
C ALA A 69 -11.65 1.76 -4.54
N SER A 70 -11.38 3.01 -4.94
CA SER A 70 -12.39 3.94 -5.42
C SER A 70 -13.14 3.41 -6.64
N ARG A 71 -12.44 2.77 -7.58
CA ARG A 71 -13.06 2.12 -8.74
C ARG A 71 -13.96 0.95 -8.34
N ASN A 72 -13.56 0.14 -7.37
CA ASN A 72 -14.39 -0.96 -6.85
C ASN A 72 -15.65 -0.41 -6.18
N LEU A 73 -15.54 0.67 -5.41
CA LEU A 73 -16.67 1.36 -4.79
C LEU A 73 -17.63 1.95 -5.84
N ALA A 74 -17.10 2.61 -6.86
CA ALA A 74 -17.90 3.18 -7.95
C ALA A 74 -18.70 2.10 -8.69
N ARG A 75 -18.13 0.91 -8.91
CA ARG A 75 -18.85 -0.25 -9.47
C ARG A 75 -19.99 -0.75 -8.57
N ARG A 76 -19.91 -0.50 -7.27
CA ARG A 76 -20.97 -0.76 -6.28
C ARG A 76 -21.94 0.41 -6.11
N GLY A 77 -21.79 1.48 -6.91
CA GLY A 77 -22.61 2.70 -6.85
C GLY A 77 -22.21 3.67 -5.73
N ILE A 78 -21.10 3.43 -5.05
CA ILE A 78 -20.59 4.31 -3.99
C ILE A 78 -19.51 5.22 -4.59
N HIS A 79 -19.85 6.49 -4.76
CA HIS A 79 -18.92 7.49 -5.29
C HIS A 79 -18.31 8.29 -4.15
N ARG A 80 -16.98 8.38 -4.13
CA ARG A 80 -16.20 9.15 -3.16
C ARG A 80 -15.26 10.08 -3.90
N ARG A 81 -15.23 11.34 -3.45
CA ARG A 81 -14.25 12.31 -3.93
C ARG A 81 -12.89 11.98 -3.33
N ILE A 82 -11.86 11.98 -4.16
CA ILE A 82 -10.47 11.80 -3.74
C ILE A 82 -9.70 13.08 -4.06
N VAL A 83 -9.06 13.64 -3.05
CA VAL A 83 -8.17 14.80 -3.19
C VAL A 83 -6.73 14.33 -2.97
N VAL A 84 -5.90 14.49 -3.98
CA VAL A 84 -4.47 14.19 -3.90
C VAL A 84 -3.74 15.49 -3.65
N VAL A 85 -2.98 15.54 -2.56
CA VAL A 85 -2.25 16.73 -2.12
C VAL A 85 -0.75 16.47 -2.23
N THR A 86 -0.03 17.38 -2.87
CA THR A 86 1.44 17.34 -2.89
C THR A 86 2.00 18.49 -2.07
N SER A 87 2.98 18.20 -1.22
CA SER A 87 3.74 19.25 -0.52
C SER A 87 4.99 19.59 -1.34
N ASP A 88 5.07 20.83 -1.80
CA ASP A 88 6.27 21.39 -2.44
C ASP A 88 7.11 22.09 -1.37
N THR A 89 8.33 21.59 -1.13
CA THR A 89 9.24 22.20 -0.15
C THR A 89 10.17 23.24 -0.78
N GLY A 90 10.16 23.38 -2.11
CA GLY A 90 10.99 24.31 -2.86
C GLY A 90 12.46 23.89 -2.96
N VAL A 91 12.82 22.70 -2.47
CA VAL A 91 14.20 22.17 -2.48
C VAL A 91 14.31 20.81 -3.19
N GLU A 92 13.22 20.34 -3.79
CA GLU A 92 13.17 19.09 -4.53
C GLU A 92 14.04 19.14 -5.79
N ASN A 93 14.61 17.98 -6.13
CA ASN A 93 15.33 17.82 -7.38
C ASN A 93 14.39 18.11 -8.58
N PRO A 94 14.79 18.97 -9.55
CA PRO A 94 13.96 19.27 -10.72
C PRO A 94 13.48 18.04 -11.51
N ALA A 95 14.24 16.95 -11.51
CA ALA A 95 13.81 15.69 -12.14
C ALA A 95 12.64 15.04 -11.39
N VAL A 96 12.60 15.13 -10.07
CA VAL A 96 11.49 14.63 -9.23
C VAL A 96 10.25 15.50 -9.46
N ILE A 97 10.40 16.82 -9.52
CA ILE A 97 9.30 17.75 -9.82
C ILE A 97 8.66 17.42 -11.17
N ARG A 98 9.47 17.28 -12.24
CA ARG A 98 8.95 16.88 -13.57
C ARG A 98 8.28 15.52 -13.54
N HIS A 99 8.83 14.56 -12.79
CA HIS A 99 8.23 13.24 -12.63
C HIS A 99 6.86 13.34 -11.95
N ALA A 100 6.76 14.07 -10.84
CA ALA A 100 5.53 14.30 -10.10
C ALA A 100 4.44 14.93 -10.98
N HIS A 101 4.75 16.00 -11.72
CA HIS A 101 3.77 16.62 -12.64
C HIS A 101 3.26 15.66 -13.71
N ARG A 102 4.15 14.86 -14.31
CA ARG A 102 3.75 13.86 -15.30
C ARG A 102 2.84 12.80 -14.69
N MET A 103 3.20 12.28 -13.52
CA MET A 103 2.40 11.28 -12.81
C MET A 103 1.04 11.85 -12.38
N ALA A 104 0.99 13.11 -11.94
CA ALA A 104 -0.25 13.81 -11.62
C ALA A 104 -1.19 13.88 -12.84
N GLY A 105 -0.67 14.31 -13.99
CA GLY A 105 -1.44 14.35 -15.23
C GLY A 105 -1.97 12.98 -15.64
N GLN A 106 -1.15 11.94 -15.57
CA GLN A 106 -1.56 10.56 -15.86
C GLN A 106 -2.64 10.06 -14.89
N THR A 107 -2.51 10.39 -13.61
CA THR A 107 -3.48 10.04 -12.55
C THR A 107 -4.85 10.66 -12.86
N LEU A 108 -4.90 11.95 -13.17
CA LEU A 108 -6.14 12.67 -13.46
C LEU A 108 -6.79 12.17 -14.77
N GLN A 109 -5.98 11.96 -15.81
CA GLN A 109 -6.47 11.41 -17.07
C GLN A 109 -7.11 10.03 -16.85
N TRP A 110 -6.37 9.12 -16.21
CA TRP A 110 -6.88 7.77 -15.92
C TRP A 110 -8.15 7.82 -15.06
N SER A 111 -8.19 8.67 -14.04
CA SER A 111 -9.36 8.81 -13.17
C SER A 111 -10.59 9.28 -13.94
N THR A 112 -10.42 10.22 -14.88
CA THR A 112 -11.47 10.68 -15.79
C THR A 112 -11.97 9.54 -16.68
N GLU A 113 -11.06 8.76 -17.28
CA GLU A 113 -11.40 7.59 -18.11
C GLU A 113 -12.16 6.51 -17.33
N GLN A 114 -11.94 6.42 -16.00
CA GLN A 114 -12.67 5.51 -15.11
C GLN A 114 -13.95 6.11 -14.50
N GLY A 115 -14.27 7.38 -14.77
CA GLY A 115 -15.43 8.08 -14.20
C GLY A 115 -15.31 8.32 -12.68
N LEU A 116 -14.10 8.53 -12.18
CA LEU A 116 -13.83 8.80 -10.77
C LEU A 116 -13.71 10.30 -10.49
N ASP A 117 -14.20 10.74 -9.34
CA ASP A 117 -14.07 12.11 -8.85
C ASP A 117 -12.73 12.27 -8.12
N VAL A 118 -11.69 12.61 -8.88
CA VAL A 118 -10.31 12.78 -8.38
C VAL A 118 -9.80 14.16 -8.74
N GLU A 119 -9.27 14.86 -7.74
CA GLU A 119 -8.65 16.18 -7.88
C GLU A 119 -7.21 16.15 -7.37
N GLN A 120 -6.34 16.95 -8.01
CA GLN A 120 -5.00 17.23 -7.55
C GLN A 120 -4.93 18.68 -7.05
N VAL A 121 -4.45 18.87 -5.82
CA VAL A 121 -4.25 20.18 -5.18
C VAL A 121 -2.77 20.39 -4.86
#